data_AF-A0AA38U4P2-F1
#
_entry.id   AF-A0AA38U4P2-F1
#
_cell.length_a   1.000
_cell.length_b   1.000
_cell.length_c   1.000
_cell.angle_alpha   90.00
_cell.angle_beta   90.00
_cell.angle_gamma   90.00
#
_symmetry.space_group_name_H-M   'P 1'
#
loop_
_entity.id
_entity.type
_entity.pdbx_description
1 polymer ?
#
loop_
_entity_poly.entity_id
_entity_poly.type
_entity_poly.pdbx_seq_one_letter_code
_entity_poly.pdbx_strand_id
1 'polypeptide(L)' 'MSLTFVIDFKSNWFKRCPLRYFVRWSGYEGTDEEFSWVAADDIHVDKLIPAFHLRYPDKPGPLT' A
#
# COMPACT_ATOMS: atom_id res chain seq x y z
N MET A 1 -10.39 3.10 11.56
CA MET A 1 -9.03 3.55 11.22
C MET A 1 -8.98 3.67 9.71
N SER A 2 -8.67 4.85 9.16
CA SER A 2 -8.76 5.07 7.71
C SER A 2 -7.38 5.28 7.13
N LEU A 3 -7.04 4.51 6.09
CA LEU A 3 -5.81 4.68 5.32
C LEU A 3 -5.94 5.96 4.50
N THR A 4 -4.87 6.75 4.42
CA THR A 4 -4.94 8.06 3.75
C THR A 4 -4.27 8.02 2.39
N PHE A 5 -3.06 7.44 2.31
CA PHE A 5 -2.28 7.41 1.06
C PHE A 5 -1.33 6.21 1.02
N VAL A 6 -1.14 5.67 -0.19
CA VAL A 6 -0.06 4.72 -0.50
C VAL A 6 1.13 5.51 -1.03
N ILE A 7 2.28 5.35 -0.38
CA ILE A 7 3.51 6.12 -0.64
C ILE A 7 4.44 5.30 -1.52
N ASP A 8 4.64 4.03 -1.19
CA ASP A 8 5.64 3.18 -1.84
C ASP A 8 5.11 1.76 -2.05
N PHE A 9 5.73 1.03 -2.98
CA PHE A 9 5.45 -0.37 -3.24
C PHE A 9 6.75 -1.16 -3.19
N LYS A 10 6.69 -2.32 -2.55
CA LYS A 10 7.79 -3.28 -2.60
C LYS A 10 7.22 -4.62 -3.07
N SER A 11 7.53 -4.95 -4.32
CA SER A 11 7.34 -6.27 -4.90
C SER A 11 8.72 -6.89 -5.10
N ASN A 12 8.94 -8.09 -4.57
CA ASN A 12 10.14 -8.86 -4.91
C ASN A 12 9.72 -10.13 -5.65
N TRP A 13 9.48 -9.97 -6.95
CA TRP A 13 9.07 -11.05 -7.85
C TRP A 13 10.08 -12.19 -7.89
N PHE A 14 11.38 -11.89 -7.75
CA PHE A 14 12.45 -12.90 -7.71
C PHE A 14 12.39 -13.84 -6.50
N LYS A 15 11.88 -13.37 -5.35
CA LYS A 15 11.81 -14.18 -4.12
C LYS A 15 10.41 -14.66 -3.78
N ARG A 16 9.43 -14.50 -4.70
CA ARG A 16 7.99 -14.73 -4.41
C ARG A 16 7.55 -14.05 -3.11
N CYS A 17 8.11 -12.88 -2.79
CA CYS A 17 7.65 -12.16 -1.62
C CYS A 17 6.29 -11.52 -1.96
N PRO A 18 5.30 -11.63 -1.06
CA PRO A 18 4.01 -10.99 -1.27
C PRO A 18 4.19 -9.47 -1.41
N LEU A 19 3.37 -8.89 -2.29
CA LEU A 19 3.36 -7.46 -2.56
C LEU A 19 3.08 -6.71 -1.25
N ARG A 20 3.88 -5.68 -0.96
CA ARG A 20 3.66 -4.79 0.19
C ARG A 20 3.54 -3.35 -0.24
N TYR A 21 2.66 -2.63 0.41
CA TYR A 21 2.45 -1.21 0.25
C TYR A 21 2.93 -0.49 1.50
N PHE A 22 3.62 0.63 1.30
CA PHE A 22 3.94 1.56 2.36
C PHE A 22 2.81 2.58 2.45
N VAL A 23 2.14 2.63 3.58
CA VAL A 23 0.89 3.37 3.74
C VAL A 23 0.98 4.34 4.89
N ARG A 24 0.26 5.46 4.75
CA ARG A 24 0.11 6.46 5.80
C ARG A 24 -1.29 6.43 6.40
N TRP A 25 -1.38 6.25 7.72
CA TRP A 25 -2.65 6.16 8.44
C TRP A 25 -3.15 7.53 8.89
N SER A 26 -4.42 7.84 8.61
CA SER A 26 -5.05 9.07 9.11
C SER A 26 -5.44 8.87 10.58
N GLY A 27 -5.16 9.88 11.40
CA GLY A 27 -5.40 9.84 12.85
C GLY A 27 -4.21 9.36 13.68
N TYR A 28 -3.10 8.98 13.03
CA TYR A 28 -1.82 8.63 13.65
C TYR A 28 -0.72 9.64 13.32
N GLU A 29 -1.09 10.86 12.93
CA GLU A 29 -0.12 11.89 12.57
C GLU A 29 0.79 12.22 13.76
N GLY A 30 2.11 12.10 13.57
CA GLY A 30 3.09 12.34 14.62
C GLY A 30 3.35 11.16 15.55
N THR A 31 2.83 9.96 15.25
CA THR A 31 3.18 8.73 15.97
C THR A 31 4.07 7.82 15.12
N ASP A 32 4.80 6.90 15.75
CA ASP A 32 5.55 5.85 15.04
C ASP A 32 4.67 4.93 14.19
N GLU A 33 3.36 4.93 14.43
CA GLU A 33 2.36 4.15 13.69
C GLU A 33 1.80 4.93 12.49
N GLU A 34 2.23 6.17 12.25
CA GLU A 34 1.82 6.99 11.10
C GLU A 34 2.08 6.26 9.78
N PHE A 35 3.20 5.53 9.71
CA PHE A 35 3.64 4.81 8.53
C PHE A 35 3.79 3.32 8.81
N SER A 36 3.29 2.48 7.90
CA SER A 36 3.42 1.03 8.04
C SER A 36 3.58 0.33 6.71
N TRP A 37 4.26 -0.81 6.74
CA TRP A 37 4.32 -1.74 5.61
C TRP A 37 3.21 -2.78 5.75
N VAL A 38 2.26 -2.76 4.82
CA VAL A 38 1.10 -3.66 4.85
C VAL A 38 1.13 -4.54 3.60
N ALA A 39 0.73 -5.81 3.72
CA ALA A 39 0.61 -6.71 2.58
C ALA A 39 -0.58 -6.30 1.71
N ALA A 40 -0.49 -6.54 0.40
CA ALA A 40 -1.56 -6.24 -0.54
C ALA A 40 -2.86 -6.98 -0.21
N ASP A 41 -2.77 -8.22 0.26
CA ASP A 41 -3.92 -9.04 0.68
C ASP A 41 -4.60 -8.54 1.97
N ASP A 42 -3.89 -7.78 2.80
CA ASP A 42 -4.38 -7.32 4.11
C ASP A 42 -5.02 -5.93 4.02
N ILE A 43 -4.71 -5.19 2.95
CA ILE A 43 -5.27 -3.87 2.68
C ILE A 43 -6.75 -4.03 2.31
N HIS A 44 -7.63 -3.85 3.30
CA HIS A 44 -9.06 -3.55 3.14
C HIS A 44 -9.26 -2.12 2.63
N VAL A 45 -8.55 -1.77 1.56
CA VAL A 45 -8.53 -0.41 1.03
C VAL A 45 -8.67 -0.44 -0.48
N ASP A 46 -9.76 -1.09 -0.90
CA ASP A 46 -10.26 -1.16 -2.28
C ASP A 46 -10.29 0.19 -2.99
N LYS A 47 -10.36 1.32 -2.27
CA LYS A 47 -10.37 2.66 -2.87
C LYS A 47 -8.99 3.29 -3.07
N LEU A 48 -7.97 2.89 -2.30
CA LEU A 48 -6.65 3.51 -2.34
C LEU A 48 -5.68 2.80 -3.27
N ILE A 49 -5.83 1.49 -3.47
CA ILE A 49 -5.06 0.74 -4.47
C ILE A 49 -5.35 1.28 -5.90
N PRO A 50 -6.61 1.46 -6.34
CA PRO A 50 -6.89 2.00 -7.67
C PRO A 50 -6.39 3.44 -7.83
N ALA A 51 -6.52 4.29 -6.81
CA ALA A 51 -6.03 5.67 -6.84
C ALA A 51 -4.49 5.71 -6.97
N PHE A 52 -3.78 4.79 -6.32
CA PHE A 52 -2.34 4.66 -6.45
C PHE A 52 -1.92 4.20 -7.84
N HIS A 53 -2.56 3.17 -8.40
CA HIS A 53 -2.26 2.68 -9.76
C HIS A 53 -2.71 3.65 -10.85
N LEU A 54 -3.72 4.48 -10.60
CA LEU A 54 -4.07 5.60 -11.50
C LEU A 54 -2.93 6.63 -11.59
N ARG A 55 -2.28 6.90 -10.45
CA ARG A 55 -1.15 7.84 -10.37
C ARG A 55 0.17 7.22 -10.84
N TYR A 56 0.30 5.90 -10.72
CA TYR A 56 1.49 5.13 -11.08
C TYR A 56 1.11 3.89 -11.90
N PRO A 57 0.71 4.05 -13.17
CA PRO A 57 0.21 2.95 -14.00
C PRO A 57 1.29 1.90 -14.32
N ASP A 58 2.58 2.27 -14.25
CA ASP A 58 3.69 1.34 -14.48
C ASP A 58 3.92 0.35 -13.33
N LYS A 59 3.25 0.54 -12.18
CA LYS A 59 3.44 -0.33 -11.01
C LYS A 59 2.52 -1.55 -11.10
N PRO A 60 3.03 -2.76 -10.81
CA PRO A 60 2.22 -3.97 -10.85
C PRO A 60 1.12 -3.91 -9.78
N GLY A 61 -0.13 -4.11 -10.21
CA GLY A 61 -1.28 -4.28 -9.34
C GLY A 61 -1.31 -5.64 -8.66
N PRO A 62 -2.15 -5.82 -7.62
CA PRO A 62 -2.48 -7.14 -7.12
C PRO A 62 -3.04 -7.96 -8.30
N LEU A 63 -2.47 -9.15 -8.53
CA LEU A 63 -3.05 -10.10 -9.48
C LEU A 63 -4.34 -10.61 -8.85
N THR A 64 -5.48 -10.09 -9.32
CA THR A 64 -6.82 -10.65 -9.06
C THR A 64 -6.90 -12.11 -9.47
#